data_AF-A0A382QHL9-F1
#
_entry.id   AF-A0A382QHL9-F1
#
_cell.length_a   1.000
_cell.length_b   1.000
_cell.length_c   1.000
_cell.angle_alpha   90.00
_cell.angle_beta   90.00
_cell.angle_gamma   90.00
#
_symmetry.space_group_name_H-M   'P 1'
#
loop_
_entity.id
_entity.type
_entity.pdbx_description
1 polymer ?
#
loop_
_entity_poly.entity_id
_entity_poly.type
_entity_poly.pdbx_seq_one_letter_code
_entity_poly.pdbx_strand_id
1 'polypeptide(L)'
;MPYRWAVVGLTITLVGLSTLLMLAGARSFWLMLSIFTFFGVVCVIDAWLVTRGLFFIHGSFKTPDLFVSAIGTTRFGATNLTLIAFPKRIFFRDRREILMPHLVNSFKVSDEAQVNRRHLLIAICLALIVGSITSFYSYLKLAYTKGAITLSRSWIHTISPQEPFRELERFLVNPQSTNWQQMAFVGSGALVMFCLLSMQYRFMWWPLHPIGFITPGQFPMNNIWFSIFLGWLFKSLV
;
A
#
# COMPACT_ATOMS: atom_id res chain seq x y z
N MET A 1 -13.57 -4.78 20.84
CA MET A 1 -14.22 -5.65 19.82
C MET A 1 -13.69 -7.06 20.00
N PRO A 2 -14.54 -8.10 19.94
CA PRO A 2 -14.07 -9.47 20.00
C PRO A 2 -13.22 -9.81 18.77
N TYR A 3 -12.06 -10.45 18.97
CA TYR A 3 -11.13 -10.83 17.90
C TYR A 3 -11.82 -11.61 16.76
N ARG A 4 -12.82 -12.42 17.09
CA ARG A 4 -13.63 -13.21 16.15
C ARG A 4 -14.25 -12.35 15.03
N TRP A 5 -14.75 -11.17 15.35
CA TRP A 5 -15.37 -10.28 14.35
C TRP A 5 -14.36 -9.63 13.42
N ALA A 6 -13.15 -9.35 13.90
CA ALA A 6 -12.07 -8.82 13.08
C ALA A 6 -11.59 -9.87 12.06
N VAL A 7 -11.43 -11.12 12.49
CA VAL A 7 -11.06 -12.24 11.60
C VAL A 7 -12.16 -12.48 10.58
N VAL A 8 -13.43 -12.54 10.99
CA VAL A 8 -14.57 -12.72 10.08
C VAL A 8 -14.61 -11.57 9.06
N GLY A 9 -14.50 -10.32 9.49
CA GLY A 9 -14.47 -9.17 8.58
C GLY A 9 -13.32 -9.24 7.57
N LEU A 10 -12.12 -9.62 8.01
CA LEU A 10 -10.96 -9.80 7.13
C LEU A 10 -11.19 -10.93 6.13
N THR A 11 -11.71 -12.08 6.56
CA THR A 11 -12.00 -13.19 5.65
C THR A 11 -13.08 -12.84 4.63
N ILE A 12 -14.16 -12.17 5.05
CA ILE A 12 -15.24 -11.73 4.15
C ILE A 12 -14.73 -10.72 3.13
N THR A 13 -13.88 -9.78 3.54
CA THR A 13 -13.32 -8.79 2.61
C THR A 13 -12.33 -9.41 1.62
N LEU A 14 -11.43 -10.30 2.06
CA LEU A 14 -10.50 -10.99 1.16
C LEU A 14 -11.21 -11.88 0.15
N VAL A 15 -12.16 -12.70 0.63
CA VAL A 15 -12.95 -13.58 -0.25
C VAL A 15 -13.84 -12.73 -1.15
N GLY A 16 -14.51 -11.71 -0.60
CA GLY A 16 -15.40 -10.81 -1.34
C GLY A 16 -14.71 -10.04 -2.46
N LEU A 17 -13.53 -9.47 -2.23
CA LEU A 17 -12.76 -8.80 -3.28
C LEU A 17 -12.31 -9.78 -4.37
N SER A 18 -11.94 -11.00 -3.96
CA SER A 18 -11.54 -12.05 -4.90
C SER A 18 -12.72 -12.55 -5.73
N THR A 19 -13.89 -12.73 -5.13
CA THR A 19 -15.12 -13.13 -5.85
C THR A 19 -15.61 -12.02 -6.77
N LEU A 20 -15.51 -10.75 -6.37
CA LEU A 20 -15.83 -9.62 -7.25
C LEU A 20 -14.97 -9.62 -8.52
N LEU A 21 -13.67 -9.91 -8.41
CA LEU A 21 -12.81 -10.05 -9.58
C LEU A 21 -13.17 -11.26 -10.44
N MET A 22 -13.60 -12.37 -9.83
CA MET A 22 -14.12 -13.53 -10.58
C MET A 22 -15.39 -13.18 -11.36
N LEU A 23 -16.33 -12.45 -10.73
CA LEU A 23 -17.55 -11.98 -11.38
C LEU A 23 -17.25 -10.99 -12.51
N ALA A 24 -16.19 -10.19 -12.37
CA ALA A 24 -15.69 -9.31 -13.43
C ALA A 24 -14.99 -10.07 -14.59
N GLY A 25 -14.75 -11.38 -14.45
CA GLY A 25 -14.23 -12.26 -15.50
C GLY A 25 -12.84 -12.85 -15.23
N ALA A 26 -12.33 -12.80 -14.01
CA ALA A 26 -11.01 -13.37 -13.70
C ALA A 26 -11.04 -14.89 -13.86
N ARG A 27 -9.92 -15.46 -14.34
CA ARG A 27 -9.82 -16.90 -14.62
C ARG A 27 -9.40 -17.73 -13.41
N SER A 28 -8.74 -17.12 -12.42
CA SER A 28 -8.18 -17.85 -11.28
C SER A 28 -8.52 -17.17 -9.95
N PHE A 29 -9.39 -17.81 -9.17
CA PHE A 29 -9.77 -17.33 -7.84
C PHE A 29 -8.58 -17.35 -6.87
N TRP A 30 -7.79 -18.43 -6.88
CA TRP A 30 -6.64 -18.60 -5.99
C TRP A 30 -5.54 -17.56 -6.21
N LEU A 31 -5.34 -17.14 -7.47
CA LEU A 31 -4.41 -16.06 -7.80
C LEU A 31 -4.87 -14.74 -7.18
N MET A 32 -6.14 -14.38 -7.37
CA MET A 32 -6.71 -13.15 -6.81
C MET A 32 -6.69 -13.16 -5.28
N LEU A 33 -7.08 -14.28 -4.68
CA LEU A 33 -7.03 -14.48 -3.23
C LEU A 33 -5.60 -14.32 -2.69
N SER A 34 -4.60 -14.88 -3.37
CA SER A 34 -3.20 -14.77 -2.97
C SER A 34 -2.70 -13.32 -3.01
N ILE A 35 -3.05 -12.58 -4.07
CA ILE A 35 -2.68 -11.16 -4.23
C ILE A 35 -3.31 -10.32 -3.11
N PHE A 36 -4.61 -10.48 -2.84
CA PHE A 36 -5.27 -9.72 -1.78
C PHE A 36 -4.82 -10.14 -0.38
N THR A 37 -4.55 -11.42 -0.15
CA THR A 37 -4.02 -11.90 1.13
C THR A 37 -2.63 -11.31 1.39
N PHE A 38 -1.75 -11.32 0.38
CA PHE A 38 -0.44 -10.69 0.48
C PHE A 38 -0.55 -9.19 0.73
N PHE A 39 -1.49 -8.51 0.07
CA PHE A 39 -1.78 -7.10 0.35
C PHE A 39 -2.24 -6.88 1.78
N GLY A 40 -3.08 -7.75 2.34
CA GLY A 40 -3.47 -7.71 3.75
C GLY A 40 -2.26 -7.80 4.69
N VAL A 41 -1.31 -8.68 4.39
CA VAL A 41 -0.03 -8.77 5.14
C VAL A 41 0.76 -7.47 5.03
N VAL A 42 0.85 -6.86 3.85
CA VAL A 42 1.51 -5.56 3.66
C VAL A 42 0.85 -4.46 4.48
N CYS A 43 -0.49 -4.40 4.55
CA CYS A 43 -1.20 -3.43 5.39
C CYS A 43 -0.89 -3.61 6.89
N VAL A 44 -0.72 -4.85 7.36
CA VAL A 44 -0.30 -5.14 8.75
C VAL A 44 1.13 -4.67 9.00
N ILE A 45 2.05 -4.91 8.04
CA ILE A 45 3.43 -4.44 8.12
C ILE A 45 3.47 -2.90 8.14
N ASP A 46 2.68 -2.25 7.30
CA ASP A 46 2.60 -0.79 7.25
C ASP A 46 2.08 -0.23 8.60
N ALA A 47 1.07 -0.87 9.21
CA ALA A 47 0.59 -0.49 10.53
C ALA A 47 1.65 -0.67 11.63
N TRP A 48 2.41 -1.77 11.59
CA TRP A 48 3.53 -2.02 12.50
C TRP A 48 4.68 -1.01 12.32
N LEU A 49 4.85 -0.49 11.12
CA LEU A 49 5.89 0.48 10.80
C LEU A 49 5.52 1.87 11.36
N VAL A 50 4.26 2.28 11.26
CA VAL A 50 3.79 3.56 11.82
C VAL A 50 3.86 3.59 13.34
N THR A 51 3.54 2.48 14.02
CA THR A 51 3.66 2.41 15.49
C THR A 51 5.09 2.57 16.00
N ARG A 52 6.09 2.42 15.10
CA ARG A 52 7.51 2.66 15.40
C ARG A 52 8.00 4.06 15.01
N GLY A 53 7.09 4.98 14.70
CA GLY A 53 7.40 6.40 14.51
C GLY A 53 7.58 6.85 13.06
N LEU A 54 7.28 6.00 12.07
CA LEU A 54 7.23 6.44 10.68
C LEU A 54 5.92 7.15 10.36
N PHE A 55 6.01 8.46 10.15
CA PHE A 55 4.84 9.30 9.83
C PHE A 55 4.36 9.16 8.38
N PHE A 56 5.24 8.73 7.47
CA PHE A 56 4.92 8.65 6.06
C PHE A 56 5.38 7.31 5.46
N ILE A 57 4.40 6.49 5.06
CA ILE A 57 4.65 5.23 4.37
C ILE A 57 4.23 5.39 2.92
N HIS A 58 5.19 5.25 2.02
CA HIS A 58 4.90 5.10 0.60
C HIS A 58 5.37 3.73 0.15
N GLY A 59 4.55 3.11 -0.68
CA GLY A 59 4.77 1.73 -1.03
C GLY A 59 5.82 1.53 -2.11
N SER A 60 6.94 0.89 -1.77
CA SER A 60 8.04 0.67 -2.73
C SER A 60 7.72 -0.30 -3.86
N PHE A 61 6.61 -1.03 -3.76
CA PHE A 61 6.14 -1.96 -4.78
C PHE A 61 4.62 -2.09 -4.73
N LYS A 62 4.05 -2.50 -5.87
CA LYS A 62 2.64 -2.88 -6.00
C LYS A 62 2.53 -4.39 -5.83
N THR A 63 1.61 -4.86 -4.99
CA THR A 63 1.48 -6.30 -4.70
C THR A 63 1.41 -7.20 -5.93
N PRO A 64 0.60 -6.89 -6.98
CA PRO A 64 0.53 -7.75 -8.16
C PRO A 64 1.84 -7.89 -8.92
N ASP A 65 2.72 -6.88 -8.87
CA ASP A 65 3.97 -6.88 -9.64
C ASP A 65 4.89 -8.01 -9.16
N LEU A 66 4.91 -8.29 -7.85
CA LEU A 66 5.66 -9.41 -7.29
C LEU A 66 5.19 -10.75 -7.89
N PHE A 67 3.87 -10.94 -8.00
CA PHE A 67 3.28 -12.16 -8.57
C PHE A 67 3.54 -12.25 -10.07
N VAL A 68 3.43 -11.13 -10.81
CA VAL A 68 3.75 -11.08 -12.24
C VAL A 68 5.22 -11.42 -12.47
N SER A 69 6.14 -10.89 -11.68
CA SER A 69 7.57 -11.19 -11.82
C SER A 69 7.92 -12.64 -11.44
N ALA A 70 7.21 -13.24 -10.47
CA ALA A 70 7.41 -14.63 -10.08
C ALA A 70 6.82 -15.63 -11.10
N ILE A 71 5.60 -15.38 -11.58
CA ILE A 71 4.84 -16.31 -12.43
C ILE A 71 5.14 -16.09 -13.92
N GLY A 72 5.47 -14.85 -14.31
CA GLY A 72 5.52 -14.40 -15.70
C GLY A 72 4.14 -13.97 -16.22
N THR A 73 4.11 -13.08 -17.21
CA THR A 73 2.85 -12.50 -17.73
C THR A 73 2.03 -13.53 -18.52
N THR A 74 2.70 -14.48 -19.17
CA THR A 74 2.04 -15.54 -19.97
C THR A 74 1.20 -16.48 -19.11
N ARG A 75 1.77 -16.98 -18.01
CA ARG A 75 1.07 -17.86 -17.05
C ARG A 75 0.06 -17.10 -16.20
N PHE A 76 0.31 -15.82 -15.93
CA PHE A 76 -0.66 -14.96 -15.27
C PHE A 76 -1.94 -14.82 -16.12
N GLY A 77 -1.77 -14.70 -17.43
CA GLY A 77 -2.86 -14.68 -18.42
C GLY A 77 -3.44 -13.27 -18.62
N ALA A 78 -3.69 -12.93 -19.89
CA ALA A 78 -4.15 -11.59 -20.30
C ALA A 78 -5.41 -11.13 -19.54
N THR A 79 -6.41 -12.00 -19.39
CA THR A 79 -7.65 -11.67 -18.66
C THR A 79 -7.39 -11.26 -17.21
N ASN A 80 -6.52 -11.99 -16.51
CA ASN A 80 -6.19 -11.69 -15.12
C ASN A 80 -5.36 -10.40 -15.01
N LEU A 81 -4.43 -10.17 -15.95
CA LEU A 81 -3.65 -8.93 -16.03
C LEU A 81 -4.56 -7.72 -16.25
N THR A 82 -5.55 -7.82 -17.13
CA THR A 82 -6.51 -6.75 -17.40
C THR A 82 -7.34 -6.43 -16.17
N LEU A 83 -7.86 -7.45 -15.48
CA LEU A 83 -8.71 -7.24 -14.32
C LEU A 83 -7.95 -6.74 -13.11
N ILE A 84 -6.70 -7.17 -12.90
CA ILE A 84 -5.90 -6.65 -11.79
C ILE A 84 -5.44 -5.21 -12.02
N ALA A 85 -5.39 -4.71 -13.26
CA ALA A 85 -4.99 -3.34 -13.57
C ALA A 85 -5.91 -2.28 -12.93
N PHE A 86 -7.21 -2.55 -12.80
CA PHE A 86 -8.19 -1.66 -12.16
C PHE A 86 -7.91 -1.44 -10.65
N PRO A 87 -7.90 -2.48 -9.80
CA PRO A 87 -7.55 -2.33 -8.38
C PRO A 87 -6.08 -1.93 -8.19
N LYS A 88 -5.22 -2.07 -9.21
CA LYS A 88 -3.79 -1.77 -9.11
C LYS A 88 -3.50 -0.36 -8.65
N ARG A 89 -4.19 0.61 -9.23
CA ARG A 89 -4.02 2.01 -8.84
C ARG A 89 -4.67 2.30 -7.50
N ILE A 90 -5.89 1.80 -7.30
CA ILE A 90 -6.74 2.11 -6.16
C ILE A 90 -6.14 1.60 -4.85
N PHE A 91 -5.65 0.35 -4.84
CA PHE A 91 -5.19 -0.28 -3.60
C PHE A 91 -3.67 -0.37 -3.49
N PHE A 92 -2.96 -0.66 -4.58
CA PHE A 92 -1.57 -1.11 -4.48
C PHE A 92 -0.52 -0.02 -4.72
N ARG A 93 -0.88 1.09 -5.41
CA ARG A 93 0.09 2.13 -5.80
C ARG A 93 0.31 3.16 -4.71
N ASP A 94 -0.73 3.90 -4.33
CA ASP A 94 -0.63 5.03 -3.39
C ASP A 94 -0.95 4.58 -1.96
N ARG A 95 -0.05 3.78 -1.37
CA ARG A 95 -0.22 3.20 -0.02
C ARG A 95 -0.28 4.20 1.14
N ARG A 96 0.02 5.48 0.88
CA ARG A 96 -0.04 6.54 1.90
C ARG A 96 -1.45 6.80 2.42
N GLU A 97 -2.47 6.38 1.67
CA GLU A 97 -3.89 6.54 2.00
C GLU A 97 -4.47 5.24 2.61
N ILE A 98 -3.62 4.25 2.90
CA ILE A 98 -4.08 3.03 3.57
C ILE A 98 -4.59 3.41 4.96
N LEU A 99 -5.83 3.01 5.22
CA LEU A 99 -6.56 3.38 6.43
C LEU A 99 -6.00 2.69 7.70
N MET A 100 -5.36 1.54 7.57
CA MET A 100 -4.95 0.69 8.70
C MET A 100 -4.02 1.41 9.71
N PRO A 101 -2.91 2.07 9.30
CA PRO A 101 -2.09 2.80 10.26
C PRO A 101 -2.81 3.98 10.92
N HIS A 102 -3.68 4.68 10.19
CA HIS A 102 -4.49 5.76 10.74
C HIS A 102 -5.45 5.24 11.81
N LEU A 103 -6.11 4.11 11.57
CA LEU A 103 -7.00 3.46 12.55
C LEU A 103 -6.26 3.04 13.81
N VAL A 104 -5.06 2.46 13.68
CA VAL A 104 -4.24 2.07 14.84
C VAL A 104 -3.90 3.28 15.70
N ASN A 105 -3.48 4.38 15.08
CA ASN A 105 -3.20 5.62 15.80
C ASN A 105 -4.47 6.21 16.45
N SER A 106 -5.59 6.25 15.72
CA SER A 106 -6.87 6.72 16.27
C SER A 106 -7.34 5.89 17.46
N PHE A 107 -7.14 4.57 17.42
CA PHE A 107 -7.45 3.71 18.57
C PHE A 107 -6.53 3.95 19.76
N LYS A 108 -5.24 4.16 19.52
CA LYS A 108 -4.31 4.51 20.61
C LYS A 108 -4.71 5.83 21.27
N VAL A 109 -5.08 6.84 20.48
CA VAL A 109 -5.61 8.12 21.00
C VAL A 109 -6.91 7.90 21.79
N SER A 110 -7.78 7.00 21.33
CA SER A 110 -9.02 6.69 22.04
C SER A 110 -8.82 6.10 23.43
N ASP A 111 -7.74 5.33 23.60
CA ASP A 111 -7.39 4.72 24.89
C ASP A 111 -6.89 5.78 25.88
N GLU A 112 -6.05 6.72 25.42
CA GLU A 112 -5.57 7.83 26.26
C GLU A 112 -6.70 8.81 26.60
N ALA A 113 -7.58 9.09 25.65
CA ALA A 113 -8.71 10.01 25.82
C ALA A 113 -9.95 9.36 26.48
N GLN A 114 -9.89 8.07 26.84
CA GLN A 114 -11.01 7.30 27.42
C GLN A 114 -12.31 7.36 26.59
N VAL A 115 -12.18 7.44 25.26
CA VAL A 115 -13.33 7.48 24.35
C VAL A 115 -13.79 6.08 24.01
N ASN A 116 -15.11 5.88 23.93
CA ASN A 116 -15.67 4.59 23.54
C ASN A 116 -15.27 4.22 22.11
N ARG A 117 -14.46 3.16 21.96
CA ARG A 117 -13.94 2.67 20.66
C ARG A 117 -15.03 2.39 19.62
N ARG A 118 -16.24 1.97 20.03
CA ARG A 118 -17.34 1.67 19.10
C ARG A 118 -17.92 2.96 18.49
N HIS A 119 -18.13 3.98 19.31
CA HIS A 119 -18.60 5.29 18.83
C HIS A 119 -17.55 5.95 17.95
N LEU A 120 -16.26 5.86 18.33
CA LEU A 120 -15.17 6.35 17.50
C LEU A 120 -15.14 5.67 16.13
N LEU A 121 -15.32 4.35 16.07
CA LEU A 121 -15.39 3.63 14.80
C LEU A 121 -16.55 4.08 13.92
N ILE A 122 -17.74 4.26 14.49
CA ILE A 122 -18.90 4.75 13.76
C ILE A 122 -18.61 6.16 13.21
N ALA A 123 -18.02 7.03 14.03
CA ALA A 123 -17.63 8.38 13.62
C ALA A 123 -16.60 8.36 12.49
N ILE A 124 -15.57 7.50 12.57
CA ILE A 124 -14.58 7.33 11.50
C ILE A 124 -15.25 6.83 10.22
N CYS A 125 -16.13 5.82 10.29
CA CYS A 125 -16.84 5.31 9.12
C CYS A 125 -17.72 6.40 8.48
N LEU A 126 -18.47 7.16 9.27
CA LEU A 126 -19.29 8.27 8.77
C LEU A 126 -18.42 9.36 8.15
N ALA A 127 -17.32 9.73 8.80
CA ALA A 127 -16.38 10.73 8.28
C ALA A 127 -15.76 10.29 6.95
N LEU A 128 -15.42 9.01 6.80
CA LEU A 128 -14.91 8.47 5.54
C LEU A 128 -15.96 8.51 4.43
N ILE A 129 -17.22 8.16 4.71
CA ILE A 129 -18.30 8.19 3.71
C ILE A 129 -18.58 9.63 3.28
N VAL A 130 -18.83 10.53 4.24
CA VAL A 130 -19.13 11.94 3.98
C VAL A 130 -17.94 12.60 3.30
N GLY A 131 -16.73 12.42 3.84
CA GLY A 131 -15.50 12.98 3.28
C GLY A 131 -15.24 12.52 1.84
N SER A 132 -15.48 11.25 1.54
CA SER A 132 -15.32 10.72 0.18
C SER A 132 -16.33 11.34 -0.80
N ILE A 133 -17.61 11.41 -0.42
CA ILE A 133 -18.67 11.99 -1.26
C ILE A 133 -18.43 13.48 -1.48
N THR A 134 -18.16 14.23 -0.40
CA THR A 134 -17.92 15.68 -0.46
C THR A 134 -16.64 16.00 -1.25
N SER A 135 -15.56 15.23 -1.04
CA SER A 135 -14.31 15.40 -1.80
C SER A 135 -14.53 15.15 -3.29
N PHE A 136 -15.21 14.04 -3.63
CA PHE A 136 -15.51 13.70 -5.02
C PHE A 136 -16.36 14.78 -5.70
N TYR A 137 -17.47 15.18 -5.06
CA TYR A 137 -18.35 16.23 -5.58
C TYR A 137 -17.63 17.57 -5.75
N SER A 138 -16.88 18.00 -4.73
CA SER A 138 -16.19 19.30 -4.74
C SER A 138 -15.11 19.33 -5.81
N TYR A 139 -14.34 18.25 -5.94
CA TYR A 139 -13.30 18.17 -6.97
C TYR A 139 -13.89 18.13 -8.37
N LEU A 140 -14.97 17.37 -8.58
CA LEU A 140 -15.67 17.31 -9.85
C LEU A 140 -16.22 18.69 -10.24
N LYS A 141 -16.92 19.38 -9.32
CA LYS A 141 -17.42 20.75 -9.52
C LYS A 141 -16.28 21.72 -9.85
N LEU A 142 -15.16 21.63 -9.16
CA LEU A 142 -13.99 22.48 -9.43
C LEU A 142 -13.43 22.21 -10.84
N ALA A 143 -13.29 20.94 -11.22
CA ALA A 143 -12.81 20.54 -12.54
C ALA A 143 -13.74 21.00 -13.68
N TYR A 144 -15.07 20.95 -13.48
CA TYR A 144 -16.04 21.45 -14.46
C TYR A 144 -16.10 22.96 -14.54
N THR A 145 -16.00 23.68 -13.41
CA THR A 145 -16.16 25.14 -13.37
C THR A 145 -14.90 25.89 -13.80
N LYS A 146 -13.72 25.40 -13.41
CA LYS A 146 -12.44 26.03 -13.75
C LYS A 146 -11.78 25.39 -14.97
N GLY A 147 -12.20 24.18 -15.35
CA GLY A 147 -11.56 23.38 -16.38
C GLY A 147 -10.40 22.56 -15.82
N ALA A 148 -10.42 21.24 -16.02
CA ALA A 148 -9.35 20.35 -15.51
C ALA A 148 -7.96 20.69 -16.06
N ILE A 149 -7.88 21.26 -17.27
CA ILE A 149 -6.64 21.68 -17.91
C ILE A 149 -6.02 22.89 -17.18
N THR A 150 -6.85 23.84 -16.71
CA THR A 150 -6.36 25.06 -16.03
C THR A 150 -5.85 24.79 -14.62
N LEU A 151 -6.32 23.70 -13.99
CA LEU A 151 -5.83 23.28 -12.66
C LEU A 151 -4.36 22.87 -12.67
N SER A 152 -3.74 22.65 -13.83
CA SER A 152 -2.31 22.30 -14.00
C SER A 152 -1.86 21.05 -13.19
N ARG A 153 -2.78 20.18 -12.79
CA ARG A 153 -2.50 18.94 -12.04
C ARG A 153 -2.38 17.72 -12.96
N SER A 154 -1.40 17.73 -13.85
CA SER A 154 -1.16 16.63 -14.82
C SER A 154 -1.03 15.25 -14.14
N TRP A 155 -0.43 15.18 -12.96
CA TRP A 155 -0.33 13.93 -12.20
C TRP A 155 -1.68 13.25 -11.97
N ILE A 156 -2.69 14.01 -11.53
CA ILE A 156 -4.01 13.47 -11.18
C ILE A 156 -4.85 13.21 -12.44
N HIS A 157 -4.76 14.11 -13.42
CA HIS A 157 -5.63 14.08 -14.60
C HIS A 157 -5.15 13.17 -15.72
N THR A 158 -3.84 12.96 -15.88
CA THR A 158 -3.29 12.23 -17.04
C THR A 158 -2.39 11.07 -16.62
N ILE A 159 -1.38 11.33 -15.79
CA ILE A 159 -0.34 10.34 -15.50
C ILE A 159 -0.90 9.19 -14.66
N SER A 160 -1.53 9.51 -13.52
CA SER A 160 -2.01 8.54 -12.54
C SER A 160 -3.04 7.56 -13.12
N PRO A 161 -4.09 8.02 -13.85
CA PRO A 161 -5.10 7.12 -14.42
C PRO A 161 -4.55 6.23 -15.55
N GLN A 162 -3.55 6.70 -16.31
CA GLN A 162 -3.00 5.96 -17.46
C GLN A 162 -1.93 4.93 -17.07
N GLU A 163 -1.22 5.14 -15.95
CA GLU A 163 -0.13 4.27 -15.49
C GLU A 163 -0.48 2.76 -15.47
N PRO A 164 -1.59 2.29 -14.85
CA PRO A 164 -1.90 0.86 -14.81
C PRO A 164 -2.20 0.26 -16.19
N PHE A 165 -2.79 1.04 -17.10
CA PHE A 165 -3.16 0.58 -18.43
C PHE A 165 -1.98 0.58 -19.40
N ARG A 166 -1.06 1.55 -19.29
CA ARG A 166 0.22 1.53 -20.02
C ARG A 166 1.08 0.35 -19.59
N GLU A 167 1.06 0.01 -18.30
CA GLU A 167 1.76 -1.17 -17.79
C GLU A 167 1.10 -2.47 -18.28
N LEU A 168 -0.24 -2.53 -18.27
CA LEU A 168 -0.99 -3.64 -18.86
C LEU A 168 -0.64 -3.83 -20.34
N GLU A 169 -0.66 -2.75 -21.13
CA GLU A 169 -0.27 -2.77 -22.54
C GLU A 169 1.13 -3.37 -22.72
N ARG A 170 2.11 -2.92 -21.92
CA ARG A 170 3.47 -3.47 -21.96
C ARG A 170 3.49 -4.98 -21.68
N PHE A 171 2.74 -5.47 -20.70
CA PHE A 171 2.68 -6.89 -20.38
C PHE A 171 1.98 -7.73 -21.45
N LEU A 172 1.02 -7.15 -22.18
CA LEU A 172 0.31 -7.81 -23.27
C LEU A 172 1.13 -7.84 -24.56
N VAL A 173 1.77 -6.72 -24.92
CA VAL A 173 2.56 -6.57 -26.15
C VAL A 173 3.90 -7.27 -26.04
N ASN A 174 4.53 -7.22 -24.86
CA ASN A 174 5.82 -7.85 -24.60
C ASN A 174 5.68 -8.88 -23.46
N PRO A 175 5.17 -10.10 -23.75
CA PRO A 175 5.06 -11.11 -22.72
C PRO A 175 6.43 -11.49 -22.14
N GLN A 176 6.52 -11.51 -20.82
CA GLN A 176 7.76 -11.82 -20.10
C GLN A 176 7.59 -13.14 -19.33
N SER A 177 8.63 -13.97 -19.36
CA SER A 177 8.75 -15.12 -18.46
C SER A 177 9.05 -14.64 -17.03
N THR A 178 9.14 -15.59 -16.09
CA THR A 178 9.61 -15.32 -14.73
C THR A 178 10.90 -14.49 -14.76
N ASN A 179 10.90 -13.37 -14.04
CA ASN A 179 12.05 -12.49 -13.92
C ASN A 179 12.92 -12.94 -12.75
N TRP A 180 13.80 -13.90 -13.02
CA TRP A 180 14.71 -14.47 -12.01
C TRP A 180 15.63 -13.43 -11.39
N GLN A 181 16.03 -12.40 -12.12
CA GLN A 181 16.87 -11.33 -11.60
C GLN A 181 16.12 -10.50 -10.54
N GLN A 182 14.87 -10.11 -10.82
CA GLN A 182 14.04 -9.42 -9.82
C GLN A 182 13.76 -10.33 -8.61
N MET A 183 13.48 -11.62 -8.83
CA MET A 183 13.29 -12.56 -7.72
C MET A 183 14.54 -12.74 -6.87
N ALA A 184 15.73 -12.73 -7.47
CA ALA A 184 16.99 -12.76 -6.74
C ALA A 184 17.17 -11.52 -5.85
N PHE A 185 16.84 -10.32 -6.36
CA PHE A 185 16.88 -9.09 -5.56
C PHE A 185 15.85 -9.09 -4.42
N VAL A 186 14.65 -9.60 -4.67
CA VAL A 186 13.63 -9.78 -3.62
C VAL A 186 14.15 -10.76 -2.55
N GLY A 187 14.75 -11.88 -2.97
CA GLY A 187 15.34 -12.87 -2.08
C GLY A 187 16.49 -12.30 -1.23
N SER A 188 17.40 -11.55 -1.84
CA SER A 188 18.49 -10.89 -1.10
C SER A 188 17.96 -9.84 -0.13
N GLY A 189 16.97 -9.04 -0.54
CA GLY A 189 16.34 -8.06 0.33
C GLY A 189 15.63 -8.71 1.52
N ALA A 190 14.93 -9.84 1.29
CA ALA A 190 14.31 -10.63 2.34
C ALA A 190 15.33 -11.19 3.32
N LEU A 191 16.47 -11.70 2.84
CA LEU A 191 17.55 -12.22 3.68
C LEU A 191 18.18 -11.13 4.54
N VAL A 192 18.46 -9.96 3.96
CA VAL A 192 19.00 -8.80 4.70
C VAL A 192 18.00 -8.34 5.76
N MET A 193 16.73 -8.20 5.40
CA MET A 193 15.68 -7.79 6.32
C MET A 193 15.48 -8.80 7.45
N PHE A 194 15.51 -10.10 7.15
CA PHE A 194 15.44 -11.17 8.14
C PHE A 194 16.62 -11.12 9.12
N CYS A 195 17.84 -10.88 8.61
CA CYS A 195 19.02 -10.69 9.43
C CYS A 195 18.88 -9.47 10.35
N LEU A 196 18.48 -8.31 9.81
CA LEU A 196 18.28 -7.09 10.58
C LEU A 196 17.26 -7.27 11.70
N LEU A 197 16.11 -7.90 11.40
CA LEU A 197 15.09 -8.19 12.40
C LEU A 197 15.62 -9.16 13.47
N SER A 198 16.30 -10.22 13.06
CA SER A 198 16.87 -11.22 13.98
C SER A 198 17.92 -10.60 14.92
N MET A 199 18.79 -9.74 14.40
CA MET A 199 19.77 -9.00 15.21
C MET A 199 19.10 -8.01 16.15
N GLN A 200 18.08 -7.28 15.69
CA GLN A 200 17.33 -6.36 16.54
C GLN A 200 16.59 -7.07 17.68
N TYR A 201 16.03 -8.26 17.44
CA TYR A 201 15.35 -9.04 18.49
C TYR A 201 16.34 -9.69 19.47
N ARG A 202 17.56 -10.02 19.02
CA ARG A 202 18.58 -10.66 19.87
C ARG A 202 19.43 -9.67 20.66
N PHE A 203 19.74 -8.51 20.08
CA PHE A 203 20.66 -7.53 20.63
C PHE A 203 19.96 -6.17 20.80
N MET A 204 19.66 -5.82 22.05
CA MET A 204 18.97 -4.55 22.39
C MET A 204 19.78 -3.30 22.02
N TRP A 205 21.10 -3.43 21.87
CA TRP A 205 22.04 -2.36 21.55
C TRP A 205 22.31 -2.21 20.04
N TRP A 206 21.64 -2.99 19.20
CA TRP A 206 21.87 -2.97 17.76
C TRP A 206 21.42 -1.63 17.13
N PRO A 207 22.33 -0.86 16.50
CA PRO A 207 22.03 0.51 16.08
C PRO A 207 21.27 0.59 14.75
N LEU A 208 21.30 -0.47 13.93
CA LEU A 208 20.68 -0.46 12.61
C LEU A 208 19.21 -0.85 12.70
N HIS A 209 18.33 0.15 12.62
CA HIS A 209 16.90 -0.08 12.61
C HIS A 209 16.40 -0.47 11.20
N PRO A 210 15.60 -1.54 11.05
CA PRO A 210 15.08 -2.00 9.75
C PRO A 210 14.19 -0.97 9.01
N ILE A 211 13.78 0.09 9.69
CA ILE A 211 12.97 1.18 9.14
C ILE A 211 13.68 1.86 7.97
N GLY A 212 14.99 2.13 8.11
CA GLY A 212 15.76 2.82 7.07
C GLY A 212 15.88 2.00 5.79
N PHE A 213 15.72 0.67 5.86
CA PHE A 213 15.82 -0.22 4.72
C PHE A 213 14.52 -0.31 3.89
N ILE A 214 13.37 -0.04 4.50
CA ILE A 214 12.05 -0.17 3.85
C ILE A 214 11.69 1.08 3.02
N THR A 215 12.18 2.25 3.44
CA THR A 215 11.77 3.55 2.92
C THR A 215 12.53 4.16 1.71
N PRO A 216 13.66 3.63 1.19
CA PRO A 216 14.41 4.34 0.15
C PRO A 216 13.68 4.35 -1.21
N GLY A 217 13.90 5.42 -1.99
CA GLY A 217 13.45 5.55 -3.39
C GLY A 217 12.04 6.12 -3.60
N GLN A 218 11.36 6.52 -2.54
CA GLN A 218 10.01 7.11 -2.63
C GLN A 218 10.06 8.64 -2.59
N PHE A 219 9.09 9.31 -3.23
CA PHE A 219 8.99 10.78 -3.29
C PHE A 219 9.23 11.48 -1.93
N PRO A 220 8.64 11.04 -0.80
CA PRO A 220 8.88 11.67 0.49
C PRO A 220 10.32 11.47 0.96
N MET A 221 10.86 10.25 0.85
CA MET A 221 12.23 9.94 1.26
C MET A 221 13.25 10.75 0.45
N ASN A 222 13.03 10.89 -0.87
CA ASN A 222 13.87 11.74 -1.71
C ASN A 222 13.88 13.22 -1.29
N ASN A 223 12.81 13.69 -0.63
CA ASN A 223 12.71 15.08 -0.16
C ASN A 223 13.21 15.27 1.28
N ILE A 224 13.08 14.26 2.16
CA ILE A 224 13.33 14.42 3.60
C ILE A 224 14.62 13.74 4.09
N TRP A 225 15.26 12.86 3.30
CA TRP A 225 16.40 12.08 3.75
C TRP A 225 17.56 12.95 4.25
N PHE A 226 17.83 14.07 3.57
CA PHE A 226 18.92 14.98 3.93
C PHE A 226 18.64 15.68 5.28
N SER A 227 17.39 16.06 5.53
CA SER A 227 16.96 16.64 6.81
C SER A 227 17.08 15.62 7.95
N ILE A 228 16.75 14.34 7.69
CA ILE A 228 16.94 13.25 8.67
C ILE A 228 18.43 13.05 8.95
N PHE A 229 19.28 13.07 7.92
CA PHE A 229 20.73 12.96 8.06
C PHE A 229 21.31 14.11 8.89
N LEU A 230 20.91 15.36 8.61
CA LEU A 230 21.33 16.52 9.40
C LEU A 230 20.89 16.41 10.86
N GLY A 231 19.65 15.98 11.12
CA GLY A 231 19.16 15.77 12.48
C GLY A 231 19.96 14.70 13.24
N TRP A 232 20.31 13.60 12.57
CA TRP A 232 21.18 12.57 13.15
C TRP A 232 22.61 13.09 13.40
N LEU A 233 23.18 13.84 12.46
CA LEU A 233 24.52 14.42 12.58
C LEU A 233 24.60 15.43 13.73
N PHE A 234 23.63 16.32 13.87
CA PHE A 234 23.62 17.24 15.01
C PHE A 234 23.41 16.52 16.34
N LYS A 235 22.59 15.45 16.36
CA LYS A 235 22.41 14.62 17.54
C LYS A 235 23.67 13.82 17.91
N SER A 236 24.53 13.46 16.96
CA SER A 236 25.77 12.74 17.26
C SER A 236 26.92 13.65 17.68
N LEU A 237 26.84 14.95 17.36
CA LEU A 237 27.81 15.97 17.76
C LEU A 237 27.55 16.56 19.14
N VAL A 238 26.31 16.46 19.66
CA VAL A 238 25.90 16.91 21.01
C VAL A 238 25.77 15.71 21.93
#